data_AF-A0A7C4QSL5-F1
#
_entry.id   AF-A0A7C4QSL5-F1
#
_cell.length_a   1.000
_cell.length_b   1.000
_cell.length_c   1.000
_cell.angle_alpha   90.00
_cell.angle_beta   90.00
_cell.angle_gamma   90.00
#
_symmetry.space_group_name_H-M   'P 1'
#
loop_
_entity.id
_entity.type
_entity.pdbx_description
1 polymer ?
#
loop_
_entity_poly.entity_id
_entity_poly.type
_entity_poly.pdbx_seq_one_letter_code
_entity_poly.pdbx_strand_id
1 'polypeptide(L)'
;MRKVLLVVAALGMVSFWGLTPGLADAGLPGGSFIDVPRNHPAYSAVQDLLSRGILIPTAGGQFMGDQPLLRYDAAIWLHRA
;
A
#
# COMPACT_ATOMS: atom_id res chain seq x y z
N MET A 1 30.12 -17.19 -24.12
CA MET A 1 30.23 -16.33 -22.91
C MET A 1 29.41 -15.05 -23.00
N ARG A 2 29.29 -14.37 -24.17
CA ARG A 2 28.49 -13.13 -24.32
C ARG A 2 26.96 -13.30 -24.28
N LYS A 3 26.43 -14.48 -24.61
CA LYS A 3 24.98 -14.77 -24.60
C LYS A 3 24.42 -15.17 -23.23
N VAL A 4 25.27 -15.69 -22.34
CA VAL A 4 24.90 -16.01 -20.94
C VAL A 4 24.80 -14.73 -20.11
N LEU A 5 25.64 -13.72 -20.43
CA LEU A 5 25.59 -12.40 -19.80
C LEU A 5 24.28 -11.63 -20.08
N LEU A 6 23.67 -11.85 -21.25
CA LEU A 6 22.41 -11.19 -21.63
C LEU A 6 21.17 -11.85 -20.98
N VAL A 7 21.25 -13.13 -20.62
CA VAL A 7 20.16 -13.84 -19.93
C VAL A 7 20.11 -13.47 -18.44
N VAL A 8 21.26 -13.23 -17.80
CA VAL A 8 21.30 -12.70 -16.42
C VAL A 8 20.83 -11.24 -16.35
N ALA A 9 21.09 -10.43 -17.38
CA ALA A 9 20.55 -9.08 -17.48
C ALA A 9 19.02 -9.07 -17.74
N ALA A 10 18.49 -10.04 -18.49
CA ALA A 10 17.05 -10.17 -18.74
C ALA A 10 16.28 -10.78 -17.54
N LEU A 11 16.90 -11.65 -16.74
CA LEU A 11 16.34 -12.14 -15.47
C LEU A 11 16.41 -11.10 -14.35
N GLY A 12 17.33 -10.13 -14.44
CA GLY A 12 17.36 -8.96 -13.55
C GLY A 12 16.20 -7.98 -13.75
N MET A 13 15.49 -8.03 -14.90
CA MET A 13 14.35 -7.16 -15.18
C MET A 13 13.00 -7.73 -14.73
N VAL A 14 12.94 -8.97 -14.23
CA VAL A 14 11.67 -9.61 -13.79
C VAL A 14 11.55 -9.65 -12.25
N SER A 15 12.51 -9.10 -11.50
CA SER A 15 12.51 -9.27 -10.03
C SER A 15 12.79 -8.02 -9.19
N PHE A 16 12.74 -6.81 -9.75
CA PHE A 16 13.04 -5.61 -8.93
C PHE A 16 12.12 -4.39 -9.11
N TRP A 17 11.07 -4.47 -9.93
CA TRP A 17 10.04 -3.41 -10.02
C TRP A 17 8.66 -3.81 -9.48
N GLY A 18 8.53 -5.04 -8.95
CA GLY A 18 7.32 -5.55 -8.29
C GLY A 18 7.46 -5.83 -6.80
N LEU A 19 8.64 -5.59 -6.20
CA LEU A 19 8.93 -5.90 -4.78
C LEU A 19 9.08 -4.67 -3.88
N THR A 20 8.86 -3.46 -4.40
CA THR A 20 8.71 -2.26 -3.56
C THR A 20 7.53 -1.36 -3.96
N PRO A 21 6.27 -1.86 -4.06
CA PRO A 21 5.13 -0.95 -4.12
C PRO A 21 5.01 -0.08 -2.84
N GLY A 22 5.62 -0.51 -1.73
CA GLY A 22 5.45 0.08 -0.40
C GLY A 22 6.55 0.99 0.12
N LEU A 23 7.51 1.43 -0.69
CA LEU A 23 8.48 2.44 -0.24
C LEU A 23 8.22 3.83 -0.81
N ALA A 24 7.57 3.92 -1.97
CA ALA A 24 7.26 5.22 -2.58
C ALA A 24 6.04 5.92 -1.94
N ASP A 25 5.12 5.14 -1.35
CA ASP A 25 3.81 5.66 -0.91
C ASP A 25 3.53 5.50 0.60
N ALA A 26 4.37 4.76 1.35
CA ALA A 26 4.08 4.30 2.71
C ALA A 26 4.31 5.30 3.85
N GLY A 27 4.08 6.60 3.63
CA GLY A 27 4.20 7.54 4.76
C GLY A 27 4.13 9.01 4.44
N LEU A 28 3.87 9.39 3.19
CA LEU A 28 3.64 10.78 2.84
C LEU A 28 2.15 11.12 3.00
N PRO A 29 1.81 12.28 3.59
CA PRO A 29 0.46 12.81 3.54
C PRO A 29 0.04 12.95 2.06
N GLY A 30 -0.83 12.06 1.59
CA GLY A 30 -1.26 11.99 0.19
C GLY A 30 -0.95 10.68 -0.55
N GLY A 31 -0.30 9.70 0.10
CA GLY A 31 -0.09 8.37 -0.49
C GLY A 31 -1.35 7.49 -0.53
N SER A 32 -1.30 6.37 -1.25
CA SER A 32 -2.32 5.31 -1.27
C SER A 32 -1.80 4.08 -0.51
N PHE A 33 -2.73 3.27 0.01
CA PHE A 33 -2.37 1.95 0.53
C PHE A 33 -2.01 1.00 -0.62
N ILE A 34 -0.97 0.16 -0.42
CA ILE A 34 -0.44 -0.71 -1.47
C ILE A 34 -1.35 -1.89 -1.82
N ASP A 35 -2.22 -2.26 -0.90
CA ASP A 35 -3.13 -3.41 -0.94
C ASP A 35 -4.59 -2.99 -1.18
N VAL A 36 -4.82 -1.73 -1.58
CA VAL A 36 -6.15 -1.23 -1.96
C VAL A 36 -6.15 -0.82 -3.43
N PRO A 37 -6.51 -1.74 -4.35
CA PRO A 37 -6.58 -1.44 -5.79
C PRO A 37 -7.56 -0.31 -6.11
N ARG A 38 -7.29 0.48 -7.16
CA ARG A 38 -8.16 1.59 -7.61
C ARG A 38 -9.58 1.16 -8.01
N ASN A 39 -9.75 -0.09 -8.42
CA ASN A 39 -11.04 -0.68 -8.78
C ASN A 39 -11.76 -1.32 -7.58
N HIS A 40 -11.18 -1.29 -6.37
CA HIS A 40 -11.83 -1.81 -5.18
C HIS A 40 -13.02 -0.91 -4.78
N PRO A 41 -14.18 -1.47 -4.40
CA PRO A 41 -15.36 -0.66 -4.04
C PRO A 41 -15.10 0.36 -2.92
N ALA A 42 -14.20 0.04 -2.00
CA ALA A 42 -13.83 0.92 -0.89
C ALA A 42 -12.70 1.91 -1.20
N TYR A 43 -12.11 1.89 -2.40
CA TYR A 43 -10.92 2.67 -2.73
C TYR A 43 -11.09 4.17 -2.44
N SER A 44 -12.18 4.77 -2.92
CA SER A 44 -12.46 6.19 -2.73
C SER A 44 -12.64 6.56 -1.25
N ALA A 45 -13.35 5.74 -0.48
CA ALA A 45 -13.57 5.96 0.94
C ALA A 45 -12.25 5.86 1.74
N VAL A 46 -11.42 4.86 1.42
CA VAL A 46 -10.12 4.67 2.07
C VAL A 46 -9.18 5.85 1.77
N GLN A 47 -9.11 6.30 0.52
CA GLN A 47 -8.26 7.42 0.13
C GLN A 47 -8.72 8.74 0.77
N ASP A 48 -10.03 8.97 0.84
CA ASP A 48 -10.59 10.15 1.49
C ASP A 48 -10.24 10.19 2.99
N LEU A 49 -10.47 9.09 3.71
CA LEU A 49 -10.16 8.98 5.13
C LEU A 49 -8.65 9.11 5.40
N LEU A 50 -7.80 8.56 4.53
CA LEU A 50 -6.35 8.72 4.61
C LEU A 50 -5.92 10.17 4.38
N SER A 51 -6.51 10.85 3.38
CA SER A 51 -6.21 12.26 3.09
C SER A 51 -6.59 13.19 4.25
N ARG A 52 -7.61 12.82 5.03
CA ARG A 52 -8.04 13.51 6.26
C ARG A 52 -7.20 13.13 7.49
N GLY A 53 -6.25 12.21 7.37
CA GLY A 53 -5.43 11.73 8.49
C GLY A 53 -6.20 10.88 9.51
N ILE A 54 -7.38 10.38 9.15
CA ILE A 54 -8.21 9.54 10.03
C ILE A 54 -7.60 8.14 10.14
N LEU A 55 -7.28 7.56 8.98
CA LEU A 55 -6.55 6.29 8.87
C LEU A 55 -5.05 6.54 9.01
N ILE A 56 -4.38 5.70 9.81
CA ILE A 56 -2.93 5.71 9.95
C ILE A 56 -2.38 4.49 9.20
N PRO A 57 -1.48 4.68 8.23
CA PRO A 57 -0.85 3.55 7.57
C PRO A 57 0.00 2.74 8.54
N THR A 58 -0.05 1.42 8.38
CA THR A 58 0.88 0.52 9.05
C THR A 58 2.31 0.81 8.59
N ALA A 59 3.32 0.38 9.35
CA ALA A 59 4.72 0.52 8.95
C ALA A 59 5.02 -0.13 7.57
N GLY A 60 4.17 -1.06 7.13
CA GLY A 60 4.25 -1.70 5.82
C GLY A 60 3.44 -1.03 4.70
N GLY A 61 2.78 0.11 4.95
CA GLY A 61 1.98 0.83 3.95
C GLY A 61 0.70 0.10 3.50
N GLN A 62 0.24 -0.88 4.27
CA GLN A 62 -0.95 -1.69 3.99
C GLN A 62 -2.16 -1.21 4.81
N PHE A 63 -3.34 -1.30 4.21
CA PHE A 63 -4.65 -1.07 4.83
C PHE A 63 -5.15 -2.30 5.59
N MET A 64 -4.84 -3.50 5.07
CA MET A 64 -5.23 -4.79 5.65
C MET A 64 -6.76 -4.97 5.78
N GLY A 65 -7.50 -4.66 4.70
CA GLY A 65 -8.97 -4.60 4.71
C GLY A 65 -9.71 -5.88 5.08
N ASP A 66 -9.07 -7.05 4.93
CA ASP A 66 -9.65 -8.35 5.30
C ASP A 66 -9.39 -8.74 6.77
N GLN A 67 -8.60 -7.96 7.52
CA GLN A 67 -8.32 -8.24 8.92
C GLN A 67 -9.47 -7.80 9.83
N PRO A 68 -9.72 -8.50 10.95
CA PRO A 68 -10.69 -8.06 11.93
C PRO A 68 -10.36 -6.67 12.49
N LEU A 69 -11.34 -5.77 12.47
CA LEU A 69 -11.22 -4.45 13.09
C LEU A 69 -11.57 -4.53 14.59
N LEU A 70 -10.64 -4.10 15.46
CA LEU A 70 -10.94 -3.97 16.87
C LEU A 70 -11.92 -2.81 17.10
N ARG A 71 -12.87 -3.00 18.02
CA ARG A 71 -13.83 -1.94 18.38
C ARG A 71 -13.14 -0.68 18.91
N TYR A 72 -11.99 -0.82 19.56
CA TYR A 72 -11.18 0.33 20.01
C TYR A 72 -10.62 1.14 18.85
N ASP A 73 -10.08 0.48 17.83
CA ASP A 73 -9.56 1.15 16.64
C ASP A 73 -10.68 1.84 15.87
N ALA A 74 -11.82 1.17 15.73
CA ALA A 74 -13.02 1.76 15.13
C ALA A 74 -13.48 3.03 15.87
N ALA A 75 -13.45 3.02 17.21
CA ALA A 75 -13.79 4.19 18.01
C ALA A 75 -12.81 5.35 17.82
N ILE A 76 -11.50 5.06 17.69
CA ILE A 76 -10.48 6.08 17.41
C ILE A 76 -10.69 6.68 16.02
N TRP A 77 -10.98 5.87 15.00
CA TRP A 77 -11.26 6.37 13.65
C TRP A 77 -12.50 7.26 13.63
N LEU A 78 -13.56 6.84 14.31
CA LEU A 78 -14.80 7.62 14.42
C LEU A 78 -14.59 8.94 15.18
N HIS A 79 -13.75 8.96 16.22
CA HIS A 79 -13.43 10.18 16.95
C HIS A 79 -12.70 11.22 16.09
N ARG A 80 -11.94 10.78 15.08
CA ARG A 80 -11.19 11.65 14.16
C ARG A 80 -12.01 12.14 12.96
N ALA A 81 -13.12 11.47 12.65
CA ALA A 81 -13.94 11.70 11.46
C ALA A 81 -14.85 12.93 11.59
#